data_AF-A0A177K6Z7-F1
#
_entry.id   AF-A0A177K6Z7-F1
#
_cell.length_a   1.000
_cell.length_b   1.000
_cell.length_c   1.000
_cell.angle_alpha   90.00
_cell.angle_beta   90.00
_cell.angle_gamma   90.00
#
_symmetry.space_group_name_H-M   'P 1'
#
loop_
_entity.id
_entity.type
_entity.pdbx_description
1 polymer ?
#
loop_
_entity_poly.entity_id
_entity_poly.type
_entity_poly.pdbx_seq_one_letter_code
_entity_poly.pdbx_strand_id
1 'polypeptide(L)'
;MVTVILIGVLILGAALAAAEKRRTSSDPTSLIRVTQVIAIVWAGVSAVGALVTLLVILLSPTVSITMPITQFWPELPSYVRADPSEATRIGGGFESVTLDVDGLSVGARITWAIAQTAAWLMPASIAVLVAVACGHLLSGRGFAPVIARMASVSAVAVTAGGVLAQVFGDVAGSMASWEVFAPTGRHWQEIRGIEDPFAAWVPEPTVLITFPFWPIAAGLGLAALAAFFRYGSRLQRDVTGLV
;
A
#
# COMPACT_ATOMS: atom_id res chain seq x y z
N MET A 1 -7.44 0.13 -12.42
CA MET A 1 -6.85 -0.87 -11.50
C MET A 1 -6.75 -2.26 -12.16
N VAL A 2 -7.85 -2.86 -12.62
CA VAL A 2 -7.88 -4.20 -13.27
C VAL A 2 -6.94 -4.31 -14.47
N THR A 3 -6.83 -3.28 -15.30
CA THR A 3 -5.93 -3.24 -16.47
C THR A 3 -4.44 -3.21 -16.11
N VAL A 4 -4.05 -2.50 -15.06
CA VAL A 4 -2.65 -2.44 -14.60
C VAL A 4 -2.26 -3.78 -13.97
N ILE A 5 -3.17 -4.40 -13.22
CA ILE A 5 -2.98 -5.75 -12.66
C ILE A 5 -2.88 -6.79 -13.79
N LEU A 6 -3.73 -6.71 -14.82
CA LEU A 6 -3.66 -7.58 -16.00
C LEU A 6 -2.34 -7.45 -16.73
N ILE A 7 -1.84 -6.23 -16.96
CA ILE A 7 -0.54 -6.00 -17.59
C ILE A 7 0.59 -6.55 -16.71
N GLY A 8 0.54 -6.33 -15.40
CA GLY A 8 1.50 -6.90 -14.44
C GLY A 8 1.51 -8.42 -14.44
N VAL A 9 0.33 -9.05 -14.45
CA VAL A 9 0.15 -10.51 -14.55
C VAL A 9 0.63 -11.05 -15.89
N LEU A 10 0.43 -10.31 -16.99
CA LEU A 10 0.88 -10.72 -18.32
C LEU A 10 2.41 -10.65 -18.45
N ILE A 11 3.03 -9.60 -17.91
CA ILE A 11 4.49 -9.47 -17.85
C ILE A 11 5.09 -10.54 -16.92
N LEU A 12 4.45 -10.79 -15.77
CA LEU A 12 4.87 -11.85 -14.84
C LEU A 12 4.73 -13.24 -15.47
N GLY A 13 3.63 -13.50 -16.17
CA GLY A 13 3.39 -14.75 -16.90
C GLY A 13 4.38 -14.95 -18.04
N ALA A 14 4.72 -13.90 -18.79
CA ALA A 14 5.74 -13.96 -19.84
C ALA A 14 7.15 -14.18 -19.27
N ALA A 15 7.47 -13.57 -18.13
CA ALA A 15 8.74 -13.77 -17.43
C ALA A 15 8.86 -15.19 -16.86
N LEU A 16 7.78 -15.72 -16.28
CA LEU A 16 7.70 -17.10 -15.79
C LEU A 16 7.80 -18.11 -16.94
N ALA A 17 7.11 -17.88 -18.06
CA ALA A 17 7.21 -18.74 -19.24
C ALA A 17 8.63 -18.74 -19.86
N ALA A 18 9.29 -17.58 -19.90
CA ALA A 18 10.68 -17.48 -20.34
C ALA A 18 11.68 -18.14 -19.38
N ALA A 19 11.39 -18.10 -18.07
CA ALA A 19 12.14 -18.81 -17.04
C ALA A 19 11.93 -20.33 -17.11
N GLU A 20 10.71 -20.78 -17.34
CA GLU A 20 10.33 -22.19 -17.43
C GLU A 20 10.96 -22.85 -18.67
N LYS A 21 11.05 -22.13 -19.78
CA LYS A 21 11.77 -22.58 -20.98
C LYS A 21 13.28 -22.74 -20.76
N ARG A 22 13.85 -22.13 -19.71
CA ARG A 22 15.25 -22.31 -19.27
C ARG A 22 15.41 -23.32 -18.12
N ARG A 23 14.30 -23.83 -17.56
CA ARG A 23 14.25 -24.69 -16.37
C ARG A 23 14.60 -26.16 -16.64
N THR A 24 14.81 -26.53 -17.90
CA THR A 24 15.29 -27.87 -18.29
C THR A 24 16.72 -28.18 -17.83
N SER A 25 17.49 -27.23 -17.29
CA SER A 25 18.75 -27.51 -16.59
C SER A 25 18.60 -27.33 -15.07
N SER A 26 18.66 -28.44 -14.34
CA SER A 26 18.56 -28.53 -12.88
C SER A 26 19.81 -27.97 -12.17
N ASP A 27 19.98 -26.66 -12.17
CA ASP A 27 21.13 -25.98 -11.57
C ASP A 27 20.67 -24.94 -10.52
N PRO A 28 21.20 -24.89 -9.27
CA PRO A 28 20.78 -23.95 -8.21
C PRO A 28 20.87 -22.47 -8.61
N THR A 29 21.77 -22.15 -9.53
CA THR A 29 21.92 -20.85 -10.21
C THR A 29 20.68 -20.45 -11.03
N SER A 30 19.88 -21.41 -11.47
CA SER A 30 18.63 -21.18 -12.20
C SER A 30 17.58 -20.53 -11.29
N LEU A 31 17.38 -21.05 -10.06
CA LEU A 31 16.41 -20.51 -9.11
C LEU A 31 16.72 -19.05 -8.74
N ILE A 32 17.99 -18.72 -8.45
CA ILE A 32 18.41 -17.36 -8.12
C ILE A 32 18.14 -16.40 -9.30
N ARG A 33 18.34 -16.86 -10.54
CA ARG A 33 18.08 -16.08 -11.75
C ARG A 33 16.59 -15.84 -11.96
N VAL A 34 15.73 -16.83 -11.71
CA VAL A 34 14.28 -16.66 -11.79
C VAL A 34 13.80 -15.64 -10.78
N THR A 35 14.25 -15.75 -9.52
CA THR A 35 13.92 -14.77 -8.48
C THR A 35 14.38 -13.36 -8.85
N GLN A 36 15.57 -13.21 -9.43
CA GLN A 36 16.05 -11.91 -9.91
C GLN A 36 15.13 -11.30 -10.96
N VAL A 37 14.73 -12.09 -11.96
CA VAL A 37 13.87 -11.61 -13.05
C VAL A 37 12.51 -11.19 -12.51
N ILE A 38 11.90 -12.01 -11.64
CA ILE A 38 10.63 -11.68 -11.00
C ILE A 38 10.74 -10.38 -10.19
N ALA A 39 11.83 -10.21 -9.44
CA ALA A 39 12.06 -9.01 -8.63
C ALA A 39 12.22 -7.75 -9.50
N ILE A 40 12.95 -7.82 -10.62
CA ILE A 40 13.10 -6.71 -11.58
C ILE A 40 11.75 -6.35 -12.21
N VAL A 41 11.00 -7.36 -12.65
CA VAL A 41 9.66 -7.17 -13.22
C VAL A 41 8.75 -6.49 -12.21
N TRP A 42 8.73 -6.96 -10.96
CA TRP A 42 7.89 -6.37 -9.91
C TRP A 42 8.29 -4.94 -9.57
N ALA A 43 9.58 -4.62 -9.54
CA ALA A 43 10.06 -3.25 -9.37
C ALA A 43 9.59 -2.35 -10.53
N GLY A 44 9.66 -2.84 -11.78
CA GLY A 44 9.17 -2.13 -12.95
C GLY A 44 7.66 -1.90 -12.93
N VAL A 45 6.88 -2.95 -12.61
CA VAL A 45 5.42 -2.86 -12.48
C VAL A 45 5.03 -1.89 -11.37
N SER A 46 5.74 -1.90 -10.24
CA SER A 46 5.46 -0.98 -9.14
C SER A 46 5.77 0.48 -9.51
N ALA A 47 6.86 0.74 -10.25
CA ALA A 47 7.19 2.09 -10.71
C ALA A 47 6.16 2.62 -11.73
N VAL A 48 5.75 1.79 -12.69
CA VAL A 48 4.68 2.14 -13.64
C VAL A 48 3.35 2.30 -12.92
N GLY A 49 3.03 1.42 -11.97
CA GLY A 49 1.83 1.48 -11.13
C GLY A 49 1.74 2.77 -10.32
N ALA A 50 2.86 3.20 -9.72
CA ALA A 50 2.97 4.47 -9.01
C ALA A 50 2.67 5.66 -9.93
N LEU A 51 3.31 5.71 -11.11
CA LEU A 51 3.13 6.79 -12.08
C LEU A 51 1.70 6.83 -12.64
N VAL A 52 1.14 5.67 -13.01
CA VAL A 52 -0.23 5.58 -13.52
C VAL A 52 -1.22 6.00 -12.43
N THR A 53 -1.03 5.55 -11.19
CA THR A 53 -1.92 5.93 -10.08
C THR A 53 -1.88 7.43 -9.81
N LEU A 54 -0.67 8.02 -9.80
CA LEU A 54 -0.48 9.46 -9.69
C LEU A 54 -1.23 10.23 -10.78
N LEU A 55 -1.06 9.82 -12.04
CA LEU A 55 -1.73 10.46 -13.18
C LEU A 55 -3.24 10.29 -13.13
N VAL A 56 -3.74 9.11 -12.77
CA VAL A 56 -5.17 8.84 -12.64
C VAL A 56 -5.80 9.72 -11.56
N ILE A 57 -5.18 9.84 -10.38
CA ILE A 57 -5.71 10.67 -9.29
C ILE A 57 -5.75 12.16 -9.68
N LEU A 58 -4.74 12.63 -10.40
CA LEU A 58 -4.63 14.05 -10.76
C LEU A 58 -5.46 14.44 -11.99
N LEU A 59 -5.60 13.56 -12.97
CA LEU A 59 -6.28 13.86 -14.24
C LEU A 59 -7.74 13.41 -14.27
N SER A 60 -8.15 12.46 -13.42
CA SER A 60 -9.53 11.98 -13.41
C SER A 60 -10.45 12.99 -12.72
N PRO A 61 -11.69 13.17 -13.23
CA PRO A 61 -12.68 13.99 -12.55
C PRO A 61 -13.05 13.38 -11.20
N THR A 62 -13.24 12.05 -11.16
CA THR A 62 -13.55 11.29 -9.96
C THR A 62 -12.31 10.67 -9.33
N VAL A 63 -12.21 10.71 -8.01
CA VAL A 63 -11.13 10.09 -7.23
C VAL A 63 -11.73 9.07 -6.27
N SER A 64 -11.25 7.83 -6.35
CA SER A 64 -11.57 6.78 -5.38
C SER A 64 -10.72 6.98 -4.13
N ILE A 65 -11.36 7.29 -3.01
CA ILE A 65 -10.69 7.57 -1.74
C ILE A 65 -11.41 6.87 -0.59
N THR A 66 -10.62 6.30 0.32
CA THR A 66 -11.11 5.77 1.59
C THR A 66 -11.09 6.88 2.62
N MET A 67 -12.25 7.15 3.21
CA MET A 67 -12.44 8.20 4.19
C MET A 67 -12.92 7.60 5.52
N PRO A 68 -12.41 8.09 6.66
CA PRO A 68 -12.90 7.67 7.97
C PRO A 68 -14.24 8.36 8.24
N ILE A 69 -15.12 7.66 8.93
CA ILE A 69 -16.42 8.17 9.37
C ILE A 69 -16.61 7.86 10.85
N THR A 70 -17.45 8.62 11.55
CA THR A 70 -17.88 8.21 12.89
C THR A 70 -18.56 6.85 12.80
N GLN A 71 -18.45 6.04 13.86
CA GLN A 71 -19.04 4.70 13.87
C GLN A 71 -20.54 4.82 13.59
N PHE A 72 -20.95 4.37 12.41
CA PHE A 72 -22.28 4.62 11.89
C PHE A 72 -22.98 3.30 11.59
N TRP A 73 -24.27 3.24 11.88
CA TRP A 73 -25.14 2.16 11.41
C TRP A 73 -26.53 2.70 11.10
N PRO A 74 -27.05 2.46 9.89
CA PRO A 74 -28.36 2.97 9.51
C PRO A 74 -29.45 2.51 10.45
N GLU A 75 -30.23 3.46 10.96
CA GLU A 75 -31.42 3.16 11.74
C GLU A 75 -32.62 2.93 10.84
N LEU A 76 -33.37 1.86 11.11
CA LEU A 76 -34.65 1.62 10.44
C LEU A 76 -35.73 2.47 11.11
N PRO A 77 -36.66 3.08 10.33
CA PRO A 77 -37.78 3.80 10.90
C PRO A 77 -38.58 2.92 11.87
N SER A 78 -39.17 3.51 12.91
CA SER A 78 -39.90 2.78 13.97
C SER A 78 -41.08 1.92 13.49
N TYR A 79 -41.60 2.19 12.29
CA TYR A 79 -42.67 1.44 11.63
C TYR A 79 -42.15 0.31 10.72
N VAL A 80 -40.84 0.23 10.47
CA VAL A 80 -40.18 -0.84 9.71
C VAL A 80 -39.52 -1.79 10.68
N ARG A 81 -40.07 -3.00 10.82
CA ARG A 81 -39.47 -4.07 11.61
C ARG A 81 -38.98 -5.16 10.67
N ALA A 82 -37.72 -5.54 10.81
CA ALA A 82 -37.21 -6.79 10.28
C ALA A 82 -37.48 -7.87 11.32
N ASP A 83 -37.98 -9.03 10.87
CA ASP A 83 -38.08 -10.20 11.76
C ASP A 83 -36.68 -10.58 12.26
N PRO A 84 -36.53 -10.90 13.55
CA PRO A 84 -35.22 -11.22 14.11
C PRO A 84 -34.66 -12.48 13.46
N SER A 85 -33.51 -12.36 12.82
CA SER A 85 -32.69 -13.52 12.47
C SER A 85 -32.11 -14.17 13.74
N GLU A 86 -31.65 -15.42 13.64
CA GLU A 86 -31.01 -16.13 14.76
C GLU A 86 -29.81 -15.38 15.35
N ALA A 87 -29.17 -14.50 14.57
CA ALA A 87 -28.16 -13.56 15.03
C ALA A 87 -28.75 -12.15 15.18
N THR A 88 -28.49 -11.52 16.32
CA THR A 88 -28.79 -10.10 16.57
C THR A 88 -27.49 -9.32 16.77
N ARG A 89 -27.46 -8.09 16.25
CA ARG A 89 -26.31 -7.19 16.42
C ARG A 89 -26.27 -6.69 17.86
N ILE A 90 -25.20 -7.01 18.59
CA ILE A 90 -24.97 -6.56 19.96
C ILE A 90 -24.14 -5.25 20.00
N GLY A 91 -23.37 -4.97 18.94
CA GLY A 91 -22.58 -3.74 18.81
C GLY A 91 -21.83 -3.65 17.48
N GLY A 92 -21.12 -2.53 17.27
CA GLY A 92 -20.33 -2.25 16.08
C GLY A 92 -21.07 -1.45 14.99
N GLY A 93 -20.30 -1.00 13.99
CA GLY A 93 -20.78 -0.23 12.86
C GLY A 93 -19.73 -0.05 11.77
N PHE A 94 -20.00 0.84 10.81
CA PHE A 94 -19.07 1.24 9.78
C PHE A 94 -18.21 2.40 10.28
N GLU A 95 -16.88 2.27 10.16
CA GLU A 95 -15.90 3.31 10.60
C GLU A 95 -15.11 3.90 9.42
N SER A 96 -15.19 3.28 8.25
CA SER A 96 -14.59 3.80 7.03
C SER A 96 -15.45 3.46 5.82
N VAL A 97 -15.40 4.31 4.81
CA VAL A 97 -16.10 4.11 3.54
C VAL A 97 -15.17 4.45 2.40
N THR A 98 -15.26 3.69 1.30
CA THR A 98 -14.53 3.98 0.06
C THR A 98 -15.53 4.46 -0.97
N LEU A 99 -15.36 5.69 -1.44
CA LEU A 99 -16.26 6.34 -2.38
C LEU A 99 -15.47 6.90 -3.56
N ASP A 100 -16.12 6.92 -4.72
CA ASP A 100 -15.66 7.69 -5.87
C ASP A 100 -16.27 9.09 -5.77
N VAL A 101 -15.43 10.06 -5.44
CA VAL A 101 -15.84 11.45 -5.17
C VAL A 101 -15.46 12.35 -6.34
N ASP A 102 -16.42 13.13 -6.83
CA ASP A 102 -16.18 14.22 -7.77
C ASP A 102 -16.01 15.55 -7.02
N GLY A 103 -15.26 16.50 -7.59
CA GLY A 103 -15.09 17.84 -7.02
C GLY A 103 -14.21 17.94 -5.76
N LEU A 104 -13.53 16.86 -5.37
CA LEU A 104 -12.60 16.86 -4.23
C LEU A 104 -11.53 17.96 -4.35
N SER A 105 -11.21 18.63 -3.24
CA SER A 105 -10.24 19.73 -3.22
C SER A 105 -8.87 19.30 -3.74
N VAL A 106 -8.17 20.26 -4.36
CA VAL A 106 -6.81 20.03 -4.88
C VAL A 106 -5.85 19.57 -3.77
N GLY A 107 -6.02 20.09 -2.55
CA GLY A 107 -5.24 19.69 -1.40
C GLY A 107 -5.41 18.20 -1.07
N ALA A 108 -6.65 17.74 -0.93
CA ALA A 108 -6.95 16.34 -0.65
C ALA A 108 -6.51 15.40 -1.79
N ARG A 109 -6.64 15.83 -3.05
CA ARG A 109 -6.14 15.07 -4.21
C ARG A 109 -4.63 14.89 -4.20
N ILE A 110 -3.87 15.96 -3.92
CA ILE A 110 -2.40 15.91 -3.88
C ILE A 110 -1.92 15.04 -2.72
N THR A 111 -2.49 15.19 -1.52
CA THR A 111 -2.12 14.36 -0.38
C THR A 111 -2.45 12.89 -0.61
N TRP A 112 -3.61 12.58 -1.19
CA TRP A 112 -3.97 11.22 -1.60
C TRP A 112 -3.01 10.64 -2.65
N ALA A 113 -2.68 11.44 -3.67
CA ALA A 113 -1.73 11.05 -4.70
C ALA A 113 -0.35 10.70 -4.13
N ILE A 114 0.17 11.51 -3.20
CA ILE A 114 1.43 11.25 -2.51
C ILE A 114 1.35 9.95 -1.72
N ALA A 115 0.26 9.75 -0.97
CA ALA A 115 0.04 8.55 -0.17
C ALA A 115 0.06 7.27 -1.04
N GLN A 116 -0.71 7.27 -2.13
CA GLN A 116 -0.81 6.14 -3.04
C GLN A 116 0.51 5.88 -3.79
N THR A 117 1.21 6.93 -4.19
CA THR A 117 2.53 6.79 -4.85
C THR A 117 3.55 6.16 -3.89
N ALA A 118 3.58 6.62 -2.63
CA ALA A 118 4.44 6.05 -1.59
C ALA A 118 4.06 4.57 -1.30
N ALA A 119 2.77 4.24 -1.30
CA ALA A 119 2.28 2.87 -1.15
C ALA A 119 2.79 1.92 -2.24
N TRP A 120 2.90 2.38 -3.50
CA TRP A 120 3.48 1.61 -4.59
C TRP A 120 5.01 1.49 -4.52
N LEU A 121 5.70 2.55 -4.07
CA LEU A 121 7.16 2.58 -4.00
C LEU A 121 7.73 1.71 -2.88
N MET A 122 6.99 1.50 -1.79
CA MET A 122 7.42 0.64 -0.69
C MET A 122 7.75 -0.81 -1.12
N PRO A 123 6.82 -1.59 -1.69
CA PRO A 123 7.12 -2.94 -2.15
C PRO A 123 8.11 -2.94 -3.32
N ALA A 124 8.17 -1.86 -4.11
CA ALA A 124 9.18 -1.69 -5.16
C ALA A 124 10.60 -1.69 -4.58
N SER A 125 10.83 -0.97 -3.46
CA SER A 125 12.14 -0.88 -2.84
C SER A 125 12.66 -2.25 -2.36
N ILE A 126 11.78 -3.08 -1.81
CA ILE A 126 12.10 -4.45 -1.38
C ILE A 126 12.45 -5.32 -2.60
N ALA A 127 11.68 -5.21 -3.68
CA ALA A 127 11.97 -5.96 -4.90
C ALA A 127 13.29 -5.54 -5.55
N VAL A 128 13.63 -4.24 -5.54
CA VAL A 128 14.94 -3.75 -5.99
C VAL A 128 16.06 -4.36 -5.14
N LEU A 129 15.90 -4.42 -3.82
CA LEU A 129 16.88 -5.06 -2.94
C LEU A 129 17.12 -6.53 -3.32
N VAL A 130 16.04 -7.28 -3.53
CA VAL A 130 16.10 -8.70 -3.90
C VAL A 130 16.76 -8.86 -5.27
N ALA A 131 16.40 -8.04 -6.26
CA ALA A 131 17.01 -8.06 -7.59
C ALA A 131 18.53 -7.81 -7.53
N VAL A 132 18.96 -6.83 -6.74
CA VAL A 132 20.38 -6.52 -6.55
C VAL A 132 21.09 -7.67 -5.83
N ALA A 133 20.50 -8.22 -4.77
CA ALA A 133 21.10 -9.34 -4.02
C ALA A 133 21.29 -10.57 -4.91
N CYS A 134 20.27 -10.96 -5.69
CA CYS A 134 20.36 -12.09 -6.63
C CYS A 134 21.41 -11.85 -7.72
N GLY A 135 21.49 -10.63 -8.28
CA GLY A 135 22.49 -10.29 -9.30
C GLY A 135 23.94 -10.39 -8.77
N HIS A 136 24.17 -9.96 -7.53
CA HIS A 136 25.47 -10.08 -6.88
C HIS A 136 25.85 -11.53 -6.54
N LEU A 137 24.88 -12.35 -6.12
CA LEU A 137 25.09 -13.79 -5.90
C LEU A 137 25.47 -14.51 -7.18
N LEU A 138 24.79 -14.23 -8.29
CA LEU A 138 25.10 -14.82 -9.61
C LEU A 138 26.46 -14.36 -10.16
N SER A 139 26.93 -13.18 -9.75
CA SER A 139 28.23 -12.64 -10.17
C SER A 139 29.40 -13.12 -9.30
N GLY A 140 29.17 -14.05 -8.36
CA GLY A 140 30.18 -14.52 -7.41
C GLY A 140 30.60 -13.49 -6.35
N ARG A 141 29.87 -12.37 -6.23
CA ARG A 141 30.15 -11.25 -5.31
C ARG A 141 29.15 -11.19 -4.16
N GLY A 142 28.85 -12.35 -3.56
CA GLY A 142 27.77 -12.52 -2.59
C GLY A 142 27.81 -11.61 -1.35
N PHE A 143 28.98 -11.05 -1.00
CA PHE A 143 29.13 -10.11 0.14
C PHE A 143 29.72 -8.76 -0.26
N ALA A 144 29.37 -8.27 -1.45
CA ALA A 144 29.75 -6.91 -1.81
C ALA A 144 29.16 -5.91 -0.78
N PRO A 145 29.92 -4.90 -0.31
CA PRO A 145 29.42 -3.87 0.61
C PRO A 145 28.22 -3.09 0.04
N VAL A 146 28.01 -3.18 -1.28
CA VAL A 146 26.84 -2.64 -2.00
C VAL A 146 25.53 -3.24 -1.50
N ILE A 147 25.48 -4.54 -1.17
CA ILE A 147 24.24 -5.20 -0.68
C ILE A 147 23.85 -4.65 0.69
N ALA A 148 24.83 -4.50 1.59
CA ALA A 148 24.59 -3.90 2.91
C ALA A 148 24.12 -2.45 2.81
N ARG A 149 24.68 -1.67 1.86
CA ARG A 149 24.23 -0.29 1.59
C ARG A 149 22.81 -0.27 1.03
N MET A 150 22.49 -1.11 0.05
CA MET A 150 21.14 -1.21 -0.53
C MET A 150 20.09 -1.68 0.47
N ALA A 151 20.45 -2.63 1.36
CA ALA A 151 19.57 -3.06 2.45
C ALA A 151 19.26 -1.92 3.43
N SER A 152 20.27 -1.10 3.76
CA SER A 152 20.06 0.08 4.61
C SER A 152 19.20 1.16 3.93
N VAL A 153 19.40 1.41 2.63
CA VAL A 153 18.59 2.36 1.86
C VAL A 153 17.15 1.87 1.76
N SER A 154 16.94 0.58 1.51
CA SER A 154 15.61 -0.03 1.44
C SER A 154 14.92 0.00 2.79
N ALA A 155 15.64 -0.24 3.89
CA ALA A 155 15.10 -0.08 5.25
C ALA A 155 14.57 1.33 5.49
N VAL A 156 15.35 2.35 5.16
CA VAL A 156 14.94 3.75 5.29
C VAL A 156 13.77 4.07 4.37
N ALA A 157 13.80 3.60 3.12
CA ALA A 157 12.73 3.81 2.15
C ALA A 157 11.41 3.17 2.57
N VAL A 158 11.43 1.95 3.12
CA VAL A 158 10.24 1.25 3.62
C VAL A 158 9.70 1.94 4.87
N THR A 159 10.55 2.30 5.83
CA THR A 159 10.09 3.00 7.04
C THR A 159 9.52 4.37 6.72
N ALA A 160 10.29 5.21 6.00
CA ALA A 160 9.88 6.56 5.68
C ALA A 160 8.70 6.58 4.70
N GLY A 161 8.76 5.77 3.64
CA GLY A 161 7.65 5.60 2.69
C GLY A 161 6.39 5.10 3.38
N GLY A 162 6.52 4.16 4.32
CA GLY A 162 5.46 3.64 5.19
C GLY A 162 4.72 4.68 5.97
N VAL A 163 5.47 5.41 6.77
CA VAL A 163 4.93 6.46 7.62
C VAL A 163 4.32 7.56 6.77
N LEU A 164 5.00 7.99 5.71
CA LEU A 164 4.48 9.01 4.80
C LEU A 164 3.18 8.54 4.13
N ALA A 165 3.13 7.33 3.59
CA ALA A 165 1.92 6.82 2.93
C ALA A 165 0.72 6.80 3.88
N GLN A 166 0.92 6.33 5.12
CA GLN A 166 -0.15 6.29 6.10
C GLN A 166 -0.59 7.69 6.51
N VAL A 167 0.35 8.55 6.93
CA VAL A 167 0.01 9.89 7.45
C VAL A 167 -0.67 10.73 6.37
N PHE A 168 -0.13 10.73 5.14
CA PHE A 168 -0.76 11.46 4.04
C PHE A 168 -2.09 10.85 3.63
N GLY A 169 -2.23 9.52 3.70
CA GLY A 169 -3.50 8.82 3.41
C GLY A 169 -4.58 9.17 4.43
N ASP A 170 -4.24 9.15 5.71
CA ASP A 170 -5.11 9.48 6.84
C ASP A 170 -5.54 10.96 6.79
N VAL A 171 -4.61 11.87 6.49
CA VAL A 171 -4.89 13.30 6.29
C VAL A 171 -5.79 13.50 5.07
N ALA A 172 -5.49 12.87 3.94
CA ALA A 172 -6.31 12.97 2.73
C ALA A 172 -7.73 12.43 2.95
N GLY A 173 -7.84 11.27 3.60
CA GLY A 173 -9.11 10.65 3.95
C GLY A 173 -9.92 11.53 4.91
N SER A 174 -9.28 12.11 5.92
CA SER A 174 -9.93 13.04 6.85
C SER A 174 -10.42 14.30 6.14
N MET A 175 -9.60 14.91 5.26
CA MET A 175 -10.03 16.06 4.45
C MET A 175 -11.22 15.71 3.57
N ALA A 176 -11.16 14.56 2.87
CA ALA A 176 -12.26 14.10 2.03
C ALA A 176 -13.54 13.80 2.83
N SER A 177 -13.41 13.25 4.03
CA SER A 177 -14.53 13.02 4.94
C SER A 177 -15.26 14.33 5.25
N TRP A 178 -14.52 15.38 5.61
CA TRP A 178 -15.10 16.71 5.85
C TRP A 178 -15.68 17.34 4.59
N GLU A 179 -15.07 17.17 3.42
CA GLU A 179 -15.59 17.74 2.17
C GLU A 179 -16.88 17.06 1.69
N VAL A 180 -17.02 15.75 1.94
CA VAL A 180 -18.17 14.95 1.49
C VAL A 180 -19.32 14.99 2.49
N PHE A 181 -19.01 14.87 3.78
CA PHE A 181 -20.02 14.69 4.83
C PHE A 181 -20.32 15.94 5.65
N ALA A 182 -19.55 17.04 5.53
CA ALA A 182 -19.92 18.29 6.20
C ALA A 182 -21.10 18.95 5.47
N PRO A 183 -22.30 19.03 6.07
CA PRO A 183 -23.45 19.60 5.41
C PRO A 183 -23.33 21.12 5.30
N THR A 184 -23.39 21.65 4.08
CA THR A 184 -23.48 23.10 3.81
C THR A 184 -24.92 23.63 3.87
N GLY A 185 -25.92 22.73 3.85
CA GLY A 185 -27.32 23.02 4.09
C GLY A 185 -28.09 21.73 4.36
N ARG A 186 -29.04 21.75 5.30
CA ARG A 186 -29.88 20.59 5.62
C ARG A 186 -31.35 20.94 5.37
N HIS A 187 -31.97 20.19 4.47
CA HIS A 187 -33.39 20.31 4.17
C HIS A 187 -33.97 18.91 4.09
N TRP A 188 -35.01 18.64 4.87
CA TRP A 188 -35.75 17.39 4.79
C TRP A 188 -37.23 17.64 5.02
N GLN A 189 -38.04 16.73 4.47
CA GLN A 189 -39.45 16.66 4.81
C GLN A 189 -39.59 15.85 6.10
N GLU A 190 -40.56 16.19 6.94
CA GLU A 190 -40.77 15.49 8.22
C GLU A 190 -41.04 13.99 7.98
N ILE A 191 -40.17 13.14 8.52
CA ILE A 191 -40.30 11.68 8.42
C ILE A 191 -40.78 11.17 9.78
N ARG A 192 -41.95 10.53 9.78
CA ARG A 192 -42.58 10.06 11.02
C ARG A 192 -41.68 9.05 11.75
N GLY A 193 -41.26 9.39 12.96
CA GLY A 193 -40.48 8.50 13.82
C GLY A 193 -38.96 8.56 13.63
N ILE A 194 -38.44 9.56 12.91
CA ILE A 194 -37.01 9.89 12.85
C ILE A 194 -36.86 11.39 13.14
N GLU A 195 -36.13 11.73 14.21
CA GLU A 195 -35.93 13.11 14.65
C GLU A 195 -34.93 13.87 13.76
N ASP A 196 -33.82 13.22 13.37
CA ASP A 196 -32.85 13.74 12.40
C ASP A 196 -32.45 12.65 11.38
N PRO A 197 -33.00 12.69 10.15
CA PRO A 197 -32.66 11.75 9.09
C PRO A 197 -31.18 11.78 8.68
N PHE A 198 -30.49 12.91 8.87
CA PHE A 198 -29.06 12.99 8.56
C PHE A 198 -28.25 12.19 9.58
N ALA A 199 -28.54 12.33 10.87
CA ALA A 199 -27.88 11.51 11.90
C ALA A 199 -28.21 10.01 11.77
N ALA A 200 -29.44 9.69 11.34
CA ALA A 200 -29.88 8.30 11.21
C ALA A 200 -29.30 7.57 9.98
N TRP A 201 -29.06 8.28 8.88
CA TRP A 201 -28.76 7.66 7.57
C TRP A 201 -27.48 8.13 6.90
N VAL A 202 -26.91 9.26 7.30
CA VAL A 202 -25.71 9.83 6.70
C VAL A 202 -24.55 9.76 7.70
N PRO A 203 -23.41 9.16 7.32
CA PRO A 203 -22.23 9.17 8.17
C PRO A 203 -21.75 10.59 8.49
N GLU A 204 -21.26 10.81 9.71
CA GLU A 204 -20.63 12.08 10.07
C GLU A 204 -19.13 12.05 9.79
N PRO A 205 -18.53 13.19 9.42
CA PRO A 205 -17.11 13.25 9.18
C PRO A 205 -16.32 13.03 10.47
N THR A 206 -15.16 12.40 10.36
CA THR A 206 -14.23 12.28 11.48
C THR A 206 -12.79 12.51 11.01
N VAL A 207 -11.91 12.75 11.96
CA VAL A 207 -10.47 12.81 11.71
C VAL A 207 -9.84 11.56 12.27
N LEU A 208 -9.16 10.83 11.41
CA LEU A 208 -8.37 9.68 11.81
C LEU A 208 -6.91 9.96 11.51
N ILE A 209 -6.05 9.79 12.51
CA ILE A 209 -4.60 9.77 12.35
C ILE A 209 -4.12 8.50 13.04
N THR A 210 -3.65 7.54 12.25
CA THR A 210 -3.09 6.28 12.73
C THR A 210 -1.58 6.32 12.68
N PHE A 211 -0.95 5.63 13.62
CA PHE A 211 0.50 5.46 13.62
C PHE A 211 0.85 4.07 13.09
N PRO A 212 1.50 3.95 11.92
CA PRO A 212 1.75 2.65 11.32
C PRO A 212 2.99 2.00 11.98
N PHE A 213 2.76 0.93 12.75
CA PHE A 213 3.86 0.17 13.36
C PHE A 213 4.52 -0.80 12.39
N TRP A 214 3.78 -1.31 11.41
CA TRP A 214 4.27 -2.34 10.48
C TRP A 214 5.46 -1.87 9.62
N PRO A 215 5.51 -0.65 9.04
CA PRO A 215 6.63 -0.24 8.20
C PRO A 215 7.88 -0.01 9.03
N ILE A 216 7.72 0.43 10.27
CA ILE A 216 8.81 0.59 11.24
C ILE A 216 9.40 -0.79 11.55
N ALA A 217 8.56 -1.78 11.85
CA ALA A 217 8.99 -3.16 12.08
C ALA A 217 9.69 -3.76 10.85
N ALA A 218 9.12 -3.57 9.65
CA ALA A 218 9.70 -4.05 8.40
C ALA A 218 11.07 -3.40 8.12
N GLY A 219 11.19 -2.09 8.29
CA GLY A 219 12.44 -1.37 8.12
C GLY A 219 13.50 -1.76 9.15
N LEU A 220 13.12 -1.99 10.41
CA LEU A 220 14.02 -2.54 11.43
C LEU A 220 14.54 -3.93 11.04
N GLY A 221 13.68 -4.81 10.50
CA GLY A 221 14.09 -6.11 9.97
C GLY A 221 15.11 -6.00 8.84
N LEU A 222 14.88 -5.08 7.89
CA LEU A 222 15.83 -4.81 6.79
C LEU A 222 17.14 -4.19 7.30
N ALA A 223 17.09 -3.34 8.32
CA ALA A 223 18.27 -2.75 8.95
C ALA A 223 19.11 -3.82 9.67
N ALA A 224 18.48 -4.77 10.35
CA ALA A 224 19.14 -5.91 10.97
C ALA A 224 19.82 -6.80 9.90
N LEU A 225 19.12 -7.07 8.78
CA LEU A 225 19.69 -7.80 7.64
C LEU A 225 20.91 -7.06 7.04
N ALA A 226 20.83 -5.72 6.93
CA ALA A 226 21.94 -4.89 6.48
C ALA A 226 23.15 -4.98 7.42
N ALA A 227 22.93 -5.04 8.74
CA ALA A 227 23.99 -5.23 9.72
C ALA A 227 24.65 -6.61 9.59
N PHE A 228 23.86 -7.66 9.38
CA PHE A 228 24.35 -9.02 9.15
C PHE A 228 25.25 -9.10 7.91
N PHE A 229 24.81 -8.55 6.77
CA PHE A 229 25.64 -8.52 5.55
C PHE A 229 26.93 -7.73 5.73
N ARG A 230 26.88 -6.62 6.48
CA ARG A 230 28.07 -5.81 6.77
C ARG A 230 29.09 -6.59 7.58
N TYR A 231 28.63 -7.34 8.59
CA TYR A 231 29.48 -8.19 9.42
C TYR A 231 30.10 -9.34 8.60
N GLY A 232 29.29 -10.06 7.80
CA GLY A 232 29.78 -11.11 6.91
C GLY A 232 30.83 -10.61 5.90
N SER A 233 30.64 -9.40 5.35
CA SER A 233 31.60 -8.78 4.42
C SER A 233 32.92 -8.38 5.07
N ARG A 234 32.94 -8.13 6.40
CA ARG A 234 34.17 -7.85 7.15
C ARG A 234 34.94 -9.15 7.39
N LEU A 235 34.26 -10.19 7.87
CA LEU A 235 34.85 -11.51 8.10
C LEU A 235 35.51 -12.09 6.84
N GLN A 236 34.85 -11.99 5.67
CA GLN A 236 35.45 -12.44 4.42
C GLN A 236 36.71 -11.66 4.03
N ARG A 237 36.76 -10.37 4.32
CA ARG A 237 37.92 -9.52 4.04
C ARG A 237 39.11 -9.90 4.91
N ASP A 238 38.85 -10.17 6.19
CA ASP A 238 39.89 -10.54 7.16
C ASP A 238 40.51 -11.92 6.82
N VAL A 239 39.68 -12.88 6.39
CA VAL A 239 40.17 -14.21 5.95
C VAL A 239 40.97 -14.14 4.65
N THR A 240 40.57 -13.28 3.71
CA THR A 240 41.29 -13.14 2.43
C THR A 240 42.64 -12.42 2.60
N GLY A 241 42.83 -11.63 3.66
CA GLY A 241 44.11 -10.97 3.98
C GLY A 241 45.12 -11.83 4.73
N LEU A 242 44.75 -13.06 5.11
CA LEU A 242 45.59 -14.02 5.84
C LEU A 242 46.27 -15.06 4.93
N VAL A 243 46.02 -15.02 3.62
CA VAL A 243 46.60 -15.93 2.61
C VAL A 243 47.59 -15.18 1.73
#